data_AF-A0A9X1F9B7-F1
#
_entry.id   AF-A0A9X1F9B7-F1
#
_cell.length_a   1.000
_cell.length_b   1.000
_cell.length_c   1.000
_cell.angle_alpha   90.00
_cell.angle_beta   90.00
_cell.angle_gamma   90.00
#
_symmetry.space_group_name_H-M   'P 1'
#
loop_
_entity.id
_entity.type
_entity.pdbx_description
1 polymer ?
#
loop_
_entity_poly.entity_id
_entity_poly.type
_entity_poly.pdbx_seq_one_letter_code
_entity_poly.pdbx_strand_id
1 'polypeptide(L)'
;MSSCKTNEKAVFYVPEGFKGTVVVVFEQEDGQEKEYINNERVYRIPKDGVLYSKFEEPNQGTIEHKYYYVENNNILQTIDKYIPYTEANKFHSDSVYVLQEFNGGHKSYENDKAKDEIRYMYSSIGKLKNKENLINEAHNRIKELNDKSD
;
A
#
# COMPACT_ATOMS: atom_id res chain seq x y z
N MET A 1 9.46 -18.67 20.63
CA MET A 1 10.63 -17.75 20.55
C MET A 1 10.09 -16.34 20.31
N SER A 2 10.79 -15.34 20.81
CA SER A 2 10.34 -13.97 21.12
C SER A 2 9.58 -13.27 19.98
N SER A 3 8.36 -12.79 20.27
CA SER A 3 7.58 -11.89 19.41
C SER A 3 8.12 -10.45 19.57
N CYS A 4 9.10 -10.09 18.76
CA CYS A 4 9.42 -8.69 18.51
C CYS A 4 8.73 -8.30 17.20
N LYS A 5 7.61 -7.57 17.32
CA LYS A 5 6.94 -6.93 16.19
C LYS A 5 7.96 -6.07 15.44
N THR A 6 8.27 -6.42 14.21
CA THR A 6 9.29 -5.75 13.41
C THR A 6 8.72 -4.45 12.84
N ASN A 7 9.14 -3.30 13.40
CA ASN A 7 8.94 -1.98 12.80
C ASN A 7 9.86 -1.81 11.57
N GLU A 8 9.72 -2.69 10.58
CA GLU A 8 10.53 -2.64 9.37
C GLU A 8 10.12 -1.45 8.51
N LYS A 9 11.09 -0.62 8.11
CA LYS A 9 10.85 0.45 7.13
C LYS A 9 10.47 -0.17 5.79
N ALA A 10 9.72 0.57 4.98
CA ALA A 10 9.36 0.12 3.65
C ALA A 10 9.50 1.23 2.60
N VAL A 11 9.85 0.81 1.40
CA VAL A 11 9.97 1.64 0.22
C VAL A 11 9.03 1.15 -0.86
N PHE A 12 8.24 2.06 -1.42
CA PHE A 12 7.32 1.81 -2.51
C PHE A 12 7.84 2.48 -3.76
N TYR A 13 8.14 1.66 -4.77
CA TYR A 13 8.48 2.12 -6.11
C TYR A 13 7.22 2.08 -6.97
N VAL A 14 6.66 3.26 -7.18
CA VAL A 14 5.39 3.48 -7.88
C VAL A 14 5.67 3.87 -9.32
N PRO A 15 4.97 3.31 -10.33
CA PRO A 15 5.16 3.71 -11.72
C PRO A 15 4.92 5.22 -11.91
N GLU A 16 5.79 5.87 -12.69
CA GLU A 16 5.68 7.30 -12.96
C GLU A 16 4.25 7.73 -13.34
N GLY A 17 3.77 8.80 -12.72
CA GLY A 17 2.47 9.40 -13.03
C GLY A 17 1.25 8.64 -12.52
N PHE A 18 1.44 7.47 -11.89
CA PHE A 18 0.36 6.69 -11.29
C PHE A 18 -0.44 7.52 -10.29
N LYS A 19 -1.76 7.52 -10.43
CA LYS A 19 -2.73 8.13 -9.50
C LYS A 19 -3.86 7.15 -9.32
N GLY A 20 -4.20 6.85 -8.08
CA GLY A 20 -5.15 5.79 -7.74
C GLY A 20 -4.72 5.07 -6.47
N THR A 21 -5.18 3.84 -6.33
CA THR A 21 -4.94 3.03 -5.14
C THR A 21 -3.86 2.00 -5.42
N VAL A 22 -2.77 2.08 -4.67
CA VAL A 22 -1.81 0.99 -4.54
C VAL A 22 -2.37 0.00 -3.53
N VAL A 23 -2.33 -1.29 -3.85
CA VAL A 23 -2.68 -2.39 -2.94
C VAL A 23 -1.53 -3.39 -2.94
N VAL A 24 -1.05 -3.76 -1.75
CA VAL A 24 -0.18 -4.91 -1.55
C VAL A 24 -1.00 -5.99 -0.88
N VAL A 25 -1.13 -7.14 -1.54
CA VAL A 25 -1.77 -8.34 -1.00
C VAL A 25 -0.66 -9.27 -0.51
N PHE A 26 -0.76 -9.72 0.74
CA PHE A 26 0.26 -10.51 1.43
C PHE A 26 -0.04 -12.01 1.37
N GLU A 27 0.96 -12.83 1.69
CA GLU A 27 0.87 -14.29 1.79
C GLU A 27 0.47 -14.97 0.47
N GLN A 28 0.98 -14.45 -0.65
CA GLN A 28 0.64 -14.94 -1.98
C GLN A 28 1.75 -15.87 -2.49
N GLU A 29 1.53 -17.19 -2.49
CA GLU A 29 2.55 -18.21 -2.85
C GLU A 29 3.17 -18.00 -4.24
N ASP A 30 2.37 -17.54 -5.21
CA ASP A 30 2.78 -17.23 -6.58
C ASP A 30 3.06 -15.72 -6.80
N GLY A 31 3.10 -14.94 -5.72
CA GLY A 31 3.36 -13.50 -5.73
C GLY A 31 4.83 -13.13 -5.95
N GLN A 32 5.12 -11.84 -5.95
CA GLN A 32 6.48 -11.33 -6.00
C GLN A 32 7.28 -11.77 -4.76
N GLU A 33 8.52 -12.20 -5.00
CA GLU A 33 9.49 -12.56 -3.95
C GLU A 33 9.73 -11.41 -2.96
N LYS A 34 10.02 -11.77 -1.71
CA LYS A 34 10.38 -10.83 -0.65
C LYS A 34 11.68 -10.11 -1.04
N GLU A 35 11.64 -8.79 -1.20
CA GLU A 35 12.81 -7.96 -1.55
C GLU A 35 13.15 -7.02 -0.38
N TYR A 36 14.44 -6.94 -0.06
CA TYR A 36 14.98 -5.99 0.92
C TYR A 36 16.16 -5.22 0.32
N ILE A 37 16.20 -3.91 0.54
CA ILE A 37 17.35 -3.06 0.25
C ILE A 37 17.67 -2.26 1.50
N ASN A 38 18.92 -2.31 1.97
CA ASN A 38 19.37 -1.62 3.18
C ASN A 38 18.50 -1.91 4.41
N ASN A 39 18.03 -3.16 4.54
CA ASN A 39 17.14 -3.60 5.63
C ASN A 39 15.76 -2.91 5.63
N GLU A 40 15.32 -2.37 4.49
CA GLU A 40 13.97 -1.86 4.25
C GLU A 40 13.25 -2.82 3.28
N ARG A 41 11.97 -3.12 3.53
CA ARG A 41 11.14 -3.89 2.58
C ARG A 41 10.95 -3.08 1.30
N VAL A 42 11.04 -3.74 0.16
CA VAL A 42 10.84 -3.09 -1.15
C VAL A 42 9.59 -3.64 -1.81
N TYR A 43 8.69 -2.72 -2.17
CA TYR A 43 7.49 -3.02 -2.94
C TYR A 43 7.59 -2.34 -4.31
N ARG A 44 7.73 -3.14 -5.37
CA ARG A 44 7.73 -2.67 -6.75
C ARG A 44 6.31 -2.75 -7.28
N ILE A 45 5.64 -1.61 -7.33
CA ILE A 45 4.21 -1.56 -7.62
C ILE A 45 3.99 -1.75 -9.13
N PRO A 46 3.17 -2.71 -9.56
CA PRO A 46 2.83 -2.87 -10.97
C PRO A 46 1.99 -1.70 -11.50
N LYS A 47 1.89 -1.58 -12.83
CA LYS A 47 1.17 -0.47 -13.50
C LYS A 47 -0.31 -0.38 -13.13
N ASP A 48 -0.93 -1.50 -12.78
CA ASP A 48 -2.33 -1.55 -12.35
C ASP A 48 -2.53 -1.18 -10.87
N GLY A 49 -1.45 -1.01 -10.11
CA GLY A 49 -1.45 -0.67 -8.70
C GLY A 49 -1.62 -1.84 -7.74
N VAL A 50 -1.68 -3.11 -8.20
CA VAL A 50 -1.88 -4.27 -7.30
C VAL A 50 -0.65 -5.16 -7.31
N LEU A 51 0.01 -5.27 -6.15
CA LEU A 51 1.13 -6.15 -5.93
C LEU A 51 0.69 -7.36 -5.09
N TYR A 52 0.76 -8.55 -5.65
CA TYR A 52 0.70 -9.79 -4.90
C TYR A 52 2.10 -10.11 -4.38
N SER A 53 2.25 -10.34 -3.08
CA SER A 53 3.55 -10.46 -2.42
C SER A 53 3.64 -11.70 -1.55
N LYS A 54 4.83 -12.29 -1.50
CA LYS A 54 5.17 -13.38 -0.58
C LYS A 54 5.48 -12.91 0.84
N PHE A 55 5.52 -11.60 1.12
CA PHE A 55 5.55 -11.11 2.50
C PHE A 55 4.32 -11.64 3.26
N GLU A 56 4.49 -12.12 4.50
CA GLU A 56 3.42 -12.79 5.26
C GLU A 56 2.37 -11.84 5.83
N GLU A 57 2.79 -10.62 6.16
CA GLU A 57 1.91 -9.61 6.75
C GLU A 57 2.36 -8.20 6.41
N PRO A 58 1.43 -7.22 6.41
CA PRO A 58 1.80 -5.82 6.38
C PRO A 58 2.63 -5.47 7.62
N ASN A 59 3.53 -4.50 7.47
CA ASN A 59 4.24 -3.96 8.63
C ASN A 59 3.21 -3.40 9.63
N GLN A 60 3.41 -3.66 10.92
CA GLN A 60 2.57 -3.14 12.01
C GLN A 60 3.30 -2.04 12.80
N GLY A 61 2.56 -1.04 13.28
CA GLY A 61 3.09 0.03 14.15
C GLY A 61 3.36 1.37 13.45
N THR A 62 4.13 2.25 14.10
CA THR A 62 4.55 3.53 13.52
C THR A 62 5.72 3.29 12.57
N ILE A 63 5.42 3.04 11.30
CA ILE A 63 6.42 2.67 10.30
C ILE A 63 6.74 3.86 9.39
N GLU A 64 8.01 3.99 9.07
CA GLU A 64 8.49 4.90 8.03
C GLU A 64 8.30 4.23 6.66
N HIS A 65 7.22 4.61 5.96
CA HIS A 65 7.05 4.29 4.54
C HIS A 65 7.52 5.45 3.66
N LYS A 66 8.34 5.14 2.65
CA LYS A 66 8.79 6.09 1.64
C LYS A 66 8.21 5.71 0.29
N TYR A 67 7.77 6.69 -0.48
CA TYR A 67 7.16 6.48 -1.79
C TYR A 67 7.95 7.25 -2.82
N TYR A 68 8.24 6.60 -3.94
CA TYR A 68 8.94 7.20 -5.06
C TYR A 68 8.23 6.88 -6.36
N TYR A 69 8.10 7.87 -7.23
CA TYR A 69 7.85 7.58 -8.63
C TYR A 69 9.13 7.08 -9.28
N VAL A 70 9.02 6.00 -10.04
CA VAL A 70 10.13 5.38 -10.76
C VAL A 70 9.80 5.14 -12.22
N GLU A 71 10.84 5.18 -13.06
CA GLU A 71 10.81 4.74 -14.44
C GLU A 71 12.10 3.96 -14.74
N ASN A 72 11.99 2.76 -15.32
CA ASN A 72 13.14 1.90 -15.64
C ASN A 72 14.12 1.70 -14.47
N ASN A 73 13.58 1.51 -13.25
CA ASN A 73 14.32 1.41 -11.98
C ASN A 73 15.05 2.68 -11.52
N ASN A 74 14.91 3.81 -12.21
CA ASN A 74 15.42 5.09 -11.74
C ASN A 74 14.37 5.79 -10.88
N ILE A 75 14.80 6.34 -9.75
CA ILE A 75 13.97 7.21 -8.90
C ILE A 75 13.89 8.58 -9.57
N LEU A 76 12.66 9.02 -9.86
CA LEU A 76 12.41 10.31 -10.49
C LEU A 76 12.08 11.39 -9.46
N GLN A 77 11.23 11.04 -8.50
CA GLN A 77 10.73 11.98 -7.49
C GLN A 77 10.19 11.23 -6.27
N THR A 78 10.29 11.85 -5.10
CA THR A 78 9.62 11.42 -3.88
C THR A 78 8.14 11.81 -3.93
N ILE A 79 7.27 11.00 -3.34
CA ILE A 79 5.87 11.31 -3.11
C ILE A 79 5.67 11.55 -1.61
N ASP A 80 5.41 12.80 -1.24
CA ASP A 80 5.25 13.16 0.17
C ASP A 80 3.90 12.66 0.72
N LYS A 81 3.87 12.36 2.02
CA LYS A 81 2.63 12.02 2.72
C LYS A 81 1.85 13.29 3.06
N TYR A 82 0.54 13.25 2.84
CA TYR A 82 -0.36 14.31 3.31
C TYR A 82 -0.66 14.10 4.80
N ILE A 83 -0.29 15.07 5.63
CA ILE A 83 -0.52 15.03 7.09
C ILE A 83 -1.34 16.27 7.49
N PRO A 84 -2.67 16.17 7.60
CA PRO A 84 -3.55 17.35 7.74
C PRO A 84 -3.32 18.15 9.04
N TYR A 85 -2.80 17.51 10.08
CA TYR A 85 -2.62 18.11 11.41
C TYR A 85 -1.29 18.83 11.59
N THR A 86 -0.38 18.73 10.61
CA THR A 86 0.94 19.37 10.66
C THR A 86 1.13 20.18 9.39
N GLU A 87 1.37 21.48 9.52
CA GLU A 87 1.81 22.33 8.39
C GLU A 87 0.80 22.41 7.22
N ALA A 88 -0.51 22.50 7.52
CA ALA A 88 -1.59 22.55 6.50
C ALA A 88 -1.33 23.56 5.36
N ASN A 89 -0.67 24.68 5.65
CA ASN A 89 -0.33 25.72 4.66
C ASN A 89 0.74 25.29 3.63
N LYS A 90 1.44 24.16 3.84
CA LYS A 90 2.42 23.62 2.89
C LYS A 90 1.80 22.75 1.80
N PHE A 91 0.55 22.33 1.98
CA PHE A 91 -0.08 21.40 1.04
C PHE A 91 -0.87 22.15 -0.02
N HIS A 92 -0.55 21.89 -1.28
CA HIS A 92 -1.24 22.48 -2.42
C HIS A 92 -2.27 21.50 -2.96
N SER A 93 -3.50 21.97 -3.18
CA SER A 93 -4.64 21.13 -3.59
C SER A 93 -4.41 20.38 -4.91
N ASP A 94 -3.58 20.94 -5.80
CA ASP A 94 -3.23 20.36 -7.09
C ASP A 94 -1.98 19.46 -7.10
N SER A 95 -1.24 19.41 -5.99
CA SER A 95 -0.05 18.58 -5.84
C SER A 95 -0.40 17.15 -5.44
N VAL A 96 0.48 16.21 -5.80
CA VAL A 96 0.29 14.78 -5.57
C VAL A 96 0.93 14.36 -4.26
N TYR A 97 0.21 13.56 -3.48
CA TYR A 97 0.64 13.02 -2.19
C TYR A 97 0.20 11.57 -2.02
N VAL A 98 0.77 10.91 -1.01
CA VAL A 98 0.14 9.75 -0.37
C VAL A 98 -0.91 10.28 0.60
N LEU A 99 -2.18 10.07 0.29
CA LEU A 99 -3.31 10.74 0.95
C LEU A 99 -3.91 9.94 2.10
N GLN A 100 -3.76 8.61 2.05
CA GLN A 100 -4.18 7.67 3.08
C GLN A 100 -3.35 6.39 2.95
N GLU A 101 -3.10 5.75 4.08
CA GLU A 101 -2.59 4.38 4.18
C GLU A 101 -3.48 3.60 5.13
N PHE A 102 -3.73 2.34 4.84
CA PHE A 102 -4.53 1.46 5.68
C PHE A 102 -4.07 0.02 5.56
N ASN A 103 -4.00 -0.68 6.68
CA ASN A 103 -3.80 -2.12 6.73
C ASN A 103 -5.13 -2.79 7.03
N GLY A 104 -5.50 -3.81 6.26
CA GLY A 104 -6.75 -4.53 6.42
C GLY A 104 -6.58 -6.03 6.23
N GLY A 105 -7.66 -6.74 6.55
CA GLY A 105 -7.79 -8.17 6.33
C GLY A 105 -9.22 -8.50 5.96
N HIS A 106 -9.41 -9.49 5.09
CA HIS A 106 -10.71 -10.08 4.80
C HIS A 106 -10.67 -11.57 5.13
N LYS A 107 -11.59 -12.01 5.99
CA LYS A 107 -11.73 -13.43 6.34
C LYS A 107 -12.86 -14.02 5.51
N SER A 108 -12.55 -15.04 4.71
CA SER A 108 -13.58 -15.88 4.10
C SER A 108 -14.11 -16.86 5.15
N TYR A 109 -15.42 -17.10 5.10
CA TYR A 109 -16.11 -18.03 6.00
C TYR A 109 -16.79 -19.12 5.19
N GLU A 110 -16.51 -20.38 5.51
CA GLU A 110 -17.21 -21.54 4.97
C GLU A 110 -17.78 -22.36 6.14
N ASN A 111 -19.10 -22.61 6.15
CA ASN A 111 -19.78 -23.33 7.22
C ASN A 111 -19.43 -22.81 8.64
N ASP A 112 -19.47 -21.48 8.81
CA ASP A 112 -19.12 -20.75 10.04
C ASP A 112 -17.67 -20.96 10.54
N LYS A 113 -16.77 -21.47 9.69
CA LYS A 113 -15.33 -21.58 9.96
C LYS A 113 -14.56 -20.61 9.07
N ALA A 114 -13.72 -19.78 9.69
CA ALA A 114 -12.78 -18.95 8.95
C ALA A 114 -11.76 -19.86 8.25
N LYS A 115 -11.57 -19.67 6.94
CA LYS A 115 -10.69 -20.51 6.12
C LYS A 115 -9.38 -19.79 5.83
N ASP A 116 -9.48 -18.64 5.17
CA ASP A 116 -8.35 -17.84 4.73
C ASP A 116 -8.55 -16.37 5.09
N GLU A 117 -7.47 -15.69 5.52
CA GLU A 117 -7.45 -14.26 5.75
C GLU A 117 -6.61 -13.59 4.68
N ILE A 118 -7.24 -12.92 3.72
CA ILE A 118 -6.53 -12.08 2.76
C ILE A 118 -6.08 -10.83 3.50
N ARG A 119 -4.78 -10.73 3.74
CA ARG A 119 -4.17 -9.54 4.33
C ARG A 119 -3.74 -8.60 3.24
N TYR A 120 -4.03 -7.32 3.43
CA TYR A 120 -3.62 -6.30 2.50
C TYR A 120 -3.24 -5.00 3.21
N MET A 121 -2.54 -4.18 2.46
CA MET A 121 -2.33 -2.78 2.78
C MET A 121 -2.63 -1.99 1.51
N TYR A 122 -3.31 -0.87 1.66
CA TYR A 122 -3.51 0.04 0.54
C TYR A 122 -3.04 1.44 0.85
N SER A 123 -2.73 2.17 -0.22
CA SER A 123 -2.34 3.57 -0.17
C SER A 123 -2.93 4.33 -1.34
N SER A 124 -3.65 5.41 -1.03
CA SER A 124 -4.25 6.28 -2.05
C SER A 124 -3.25 7.35 -2.45
N ILE A 125 -2.85 7.38 -3.72
CA ILE A 125 -1.89 8.33 -4.28
C ILE A 125 -2.59 9.23 -5.28
N GLY A 126 -2.52 10.54 -5.09
CA GLY A 126 -3.10 11.47 -6.06
C GLY A 126 -3.13 12.91 -5.58
N LYS A 127 -3.85 13.74 -6.35
CA LYS A 127 -4.01 15.16 -6.03
C LYS A 127 -4.81 15.32 -4.74
N LEU A 128 -4.38 16.22 -3.85
CA LEU A 128 -5.07 16.46 -2.59
C LEU A 128 -6.56 16.81 -2.76
N LYS A 129 -6.91 17.61 -3.77
CA LYS A 129 -8.31 17.96 -4.07
C LYS A 129 -9.21 16.77 -4.41
N ASN A 130 -8.62 15.62 -4.76
CA ASN A 130 -9.34 14.39 -5.13
C ASN A 130 -9.37 13.37 -3.98
N LYS A 131 -8.89 13.72 -2.78
CA LYS A 131 -8.70 12.79 -1.66
C LYS A 131 -9.91 11.91 -1.38
N GLU A 132 -11.07 12.51 -1.14
CA GLU A 132 -12.28 11.75 -0.75
C GLU A 132 -12.70 10.75 -1.84
N ASN A 133 -12.60 11.14 -3.12
CA ASN A 133 -12.90 10.24 -4.23
C ASN A 133 -11.94 9.06 -4.28
N LEU A 134 -10.63 9.30 -4.12
CA LEU A 134 -9.61 8.25 -4.12
C LEU A 134 -9.74 7.28 -2.95
N ILE A 135 -10.21 7.75 -1.79
CA ILE A 135 -10.50 6.91 -0.63
C ILE A 135 -11.70 6.00 -0.92
N ASN A 136 -12.76 6.53 -1.51
CA ASN A 136 -13.92 5.73 -1.91
C ASN A 136 -13.57 4.69 -2.99
N GLU A 137 -12.75 5.08 -3.98
CA GLU A 137 -12.21 4.16 -4.99
C GLU A 137 -11.38 3.05 -4.36
N ALA A 138 -10.56 3.36 -3.35
CA ALA A 138 -9.80 2.35 -2.61
C ALA A 138 -10.71 1.32 -1.93
N HIS A 139 -11.75 1.76 -1.23
CA HIS A 139 -12.70 0.85 -0.58
C HIS A 139 -13.41 -0.06 -1.59
N ASN A 140 -13.85 0.47 -2.73
CA ASN A 140 -14.47 -0.32 -3.79
C ASN A 140 -13.49 -1.35 -4.37
N ARG A 141 -12.24 -0.93 -4.64
CA ARG A 141 -11.21 -1.83 -5.17
C ARG A 141 -10.88 -2.97 -4.22
N ILE A 142 -10.78 -2.68 -2.92
CA ILE A 142 -10.55 -3.72 -1.90
C ILE A 142 -11.74 -4.70 -1.87
N LYS A 143 -12.98 -4.21 -1.96
CA LYS A 143 -14.15 -5.07 -2.06
C LYS A 143 -14.07 -6.00 -3.29
N GLU A 144 -13.76 -5.45 -4.46
CA GLU A 144 -13.62 -6.25 -5.70
C GLU A 144 -12.51 -7.31 -5.62
N LEU A 145 -11.42 -7.03 -4.91
CA LEU A 145 -10.33 -8.00 -4.69
C LEU A 145 -10.77 -9.14 -3.77
N ASN A 146 -11.54 -8.81 -2.72
CA ASN A 146 -12.09 -9.83 -1.83
C ASN A 146 -13.11 -10.70 -2.54
N ASP A 147 -14.05 -10.11 -3.30
CA ASP A 147 -15.11 -10.83 -4.02
C ASP A 147 -14.57 -11.78 -5.11
N LYS A 148 -13.34 -11.56 -5.62
CA LYS A 148 -12.68 -12.44 -6.61
C LYS A 148 -11.95 -13.63 -6.00
N SER A 149 -11.80 -13.64 -4.68
CA SER A 149 -11.00 -14.64 -3.97
C SER A 149 -11.87 -15.74 -3.33
N ASP A 150 -13.19 -15.57 -3.38
CA ASP A 150 -14.21 -16.58 -3.05
C ASP A 150 -14.59 -17.44 -4.27
#